data_AF-A0A4Y2MRK2-F1
#
_entry.id   AF-A0A4Y2MRK2-F1
#
_cell.length_a   1.000
_cell.length_b   1.000
_cell.length_c   1.000
_cell.angle_alpha   90.00
_cell.angle_beta   90.00
_cell.angle_gamma   90.00
#
_symmetry.space_group_name_H-M   'P 1'
#
loop_
_entity.id
_entity.type
_entity.pdbx_description
1 polymer ?
#
loop_
_entity_poly.entity_id
_entity_poly.type
_entity_poly.pdbx_seq_one_letter_code
_entity_poly.pdbx_strand_id
1 'polypeptide(L)'
;MNNGLTYKQVRQLAYDYSKCLGTSTPNTEDASETARINDEEAYSEIKDQIYRDKSADLKNQLKQLENRTHPTYVKGVKLLKEEYVERQFKNEIFYAVEVERIKREHEIERETAYNEFDQKEKELKENLIADLEEKRKIIEAERDSMDVTTDTMDILQNPIRKLRRRAKDTSPAPEPKRRKTSISQQLKFQLTEDEINEDLRKINEVSAERSSKVNDNSEESSSEISNSSDIRVENGKLYYEKYWYGSLFKS
;
A
#
# COMPACT_ATOMS: atom_id res chain seq x y z
N MET A 1 -10.07 11.06 53.65
CA MET A 1 -8.68 11.44 54.01
C MET A 1 -8.16 10.36 54.96
N ASN A 2 -7.47 9.36 54.45
CA ASN A 2 -6.89 8.27 55.25
C ASN A 2 -5.40 8.56 55.45
N ASN A 3 -5.06 9.16 56.60
CA ASN A 3 -3.68 9.45 56.99
C ASN A 3 -3.05 8.19 57.62
N GLY A 4 -2.97 7.11 56.84
CA GLY A 4 -2.27 5.89 57.25
C GLY A 4 -0.76 6.08 57.12
N LEU A 5 -0.01 5.79 58.18
CA LEU A 5 1.45 5.80 58.15
C LEU A 5 1.94 4.77 57.13
N THR A 6 2.80 5.22 56.22
CA THR A 6 3.44 4.34 55.24
C THR A 6 4.40 3.39 55.96
N TYR A 7 4.64 2.22 55.39
CA TYR A 7 5.54 1.19 55.92
C TYR A 7 6.94 1.74 56.27
N LYS A 8 7.44 2.72 55.51
CA LYS A 8 8.72 3.40 55.78
C LYS A 8 8.67 4.24 57.06
N GLN A 9 7.55 4.90 57.33
CA GLN A 9 7.37 5.73 58.53
C GLN A 9 7.25 4.87 59.79
N VAL A 10 6.55 3.73 59.71
CA VAL A 10 6.46 2.77 60.83
C VAL A 10 7.84 2.20 61.18
N ARG A 11 8.65 1.88 60.17
CA ARG A 11 10.01 1.35 60.36
C ARG A 11 10.95 2.35 61.03
N GLN A 12 10.83 3.63 60.69
CA GLN A 12 11.66 4.69 61.28
C GLN A 12 11.32 4.92 62.76
N LEU A 13 10.03 4.97 63.09
CA LEU A 13 9.56 5.10 64.48
C LEU A 13 10.08 3.95 65.37
N ALA A 14 10.12 2.73 64.84
CA ALA A 14 10.67 1.58 65.56
C ALA A 14 12.18 1.69 65.81
N TYR A 15 12.94 2.23 64.86
CA TYR A 15 14.38 2.44 65.02
C TYR A 15 14.69 3.51 66.06
N ASP A 16 13.93 4.61 66.06
CA ASP A 16 14.10 5.71 66.99
C ASP A 16 13.74 5.28 68.43
N TYR A 17 12.71 4.45 68.60
CA TYR A 17 12.33 3.86 69.89
C TYR A 17 13.41 2.92 70.45
N SER A 18 13.99 2.06 69.61
CA SER A 18 15.09 1.17 70.00
C SER A 18 16.35 1.93 70.44
N LYS A 19 16.57 3.13 69.93
CA LYS A 19 17.72 3.98 70.29
C LYS A 19 17.57 4.60 71.68
N CYS A 20 16.35 4.89 72.12
CA CYS A 20 16.07 5.46 73.44
C CYS A 20 16.14 4.44 74.59
N LEU A 21 16.00 3.14 74.30
CA LEU A 21 16.09 2.05 75.29
C LEU A 21 17.53 1.70 75.72
N GLY A 22 18.55 2.33 75.12
CA GLY A 22 19.96 2.00 75.35
C GLY A 22 20.62 2.61 76.59
N THR A 23 19.92 3.39 77.42
CA THR A 23 20.53 4.07 78.58
C THR A 23 19.64 4.05 79.84
N SER A 24 19.61 2.95 80.62
CA SER A 24 19.51 3.00 82.09
C SER A 24 19.64 1.61 82.76
N THR A 25 20.74 1.42 83.49
CA THR A 25 20.95 0.69 84.77
C THR A 25 20.56 -0.79 85.00
N PRO A 26 21.38 -1.55 85.78
CA PRO A 26 21.22 -2.98 86.05
C PRO A 26 20.38 -3.24 87.31
N ASN A 27 19.23 -3.90 87.14
CA ASN A 27 18.52 -4.78 88.08
C ASN A 27 17.06 -4.85 87.66
N THR A 28 16.61 -6.02 87.18
CA THR A 28 15.23 -6.55 87.10
C THR A 28 15.16 -7.45 85.85
N GLU A 29 15.65 -8.68 85.96
CA GLU A 29 15.65 -9.66 84.85
C GLU A 29 14.29 -10.36 84.66
N ASP A 30 13.27 -10.11 85.49
CA ASP A 30 11.99 -10.85 85.47
C ASP A 30 10.82 -10.08 84.81
N ALA A 31 10.94 -8.75 84.63
CA ALA A 31 9.87 -7.92 84.03
C ALA A 31 10.00 -7.70 82.52
N SER A 32 11.16 -8.01 81.93
CA SER A 32 11.43 -7.73 80.51
C SER A 32 10.98 -8.85 79.56
N GLU A 33 10.86 -10.09 80.07
CA GLU A 33 10.46 -11.25 79.27
C GLU A 33 8.94 -11.26 79.03
N THR A 34 8.15 -10.93 80.06
CA THR A 34 6.69 -10.71 79.95
C THR A 34 6.33 -9.51 79.08
N ALA A 35 7.12 -8.43 79.11
CA ALA A 35 6.93 -7.28 78.22
C ALA A 35 7.20 -7.64 76.74
N ARG A 36 8.24 -8.42 76.46
CA ARG A 36 8.54 -8.89 75.09
C ARG A 36 7.51 -9.86 74.53
N ILE A 37 6.99 -10.76 75.36
CA ILE A 37 5.91 -11.68 74.97
C ILE A 37 4.63 -10.90 74.62
N ASN A 38 4.30 -9.87 75.41
CA ASN A 38 3.12 -9.02 75.17
C ASN A 38 3.26 -8.18 73.88
N ASP A 39 4.46 -7.67 73.56
CA ASP A 39 4.72 -6.96 72.30
C ASP A 39 4.63 -7.89 71.08
N GLU A 40 5.04 -9.15 71.23
CA GLU A 40 4.99 -10.17 70.17
C GLU A 40 3.57 -10.69 69.94
N GLU A 41 2.78 -10.84 71.01
CA GLU A 41 1.34 -11.14 70.95
C GLU A 41 0.54 -10.00 70.31
N ALA A 42 0.83 -8.74 70.69
CA ALA A 42 0.24 -7.56 70.07
C ALA A 42 0.60 -7.44 68.58
N TYR A 43 1.85 -7.78 68.21
CA TYR A 43 2.26 -7.83 66.80
C TYR A 43 1.50 -8.91 66.02
N SER A 44 1.30 -10.09 66.61
CA SER A 44 0.52 -11.16 66.00
C SER A 44 -0.94 -10.77 65.81
N GLU A 45 -1.55 -10.12 66.81
CA GLU A 45 -2.94 -9.66 66.73
C GLU A 45 -3.14 -8.59 65.64
N ILE A 46 -2.22 -7.63 65.54
CA ILE A 46 -2.23 -6.61 64.48
C ILE A 46 -2.10 -7.27 63.10
N LYS A 47 -1.21 -8.26 62.97
CA LYS A 47 -1.01 -9.00 61.72
C LYS A 47 -2.28 -9.75 61.31
N ASP A 48 -2.93 -10.43 62.25
CA ASP A 48 -4.18 -11.13 62.02
C ASP A 48 -5.32 -10.17 61.64
N GLN A 49 -5.37 -8.99 62.25
CA GLN A 49 -6.33 -7.97 61.87
C GLN A 49 -6.10 -7.48 60.43
N ILE A 50 -4.85 -7.23 60.03
CA ILE A 50 -4.51 -6.86 58.65
C ILE A 50 -4.93 -7.95 57.67
N TYR A 51 -4.74 -9.24 58.00
CA TYR A 51 -5.19 -10.33 57.13
C TYR A 51 -6.71 -10.40 57.02
N ARG A 52 -7.44 -10.21 58.13
CA ARG A 52 -8.91 -10.16 58.13
C ARG A 52 -9.41 -9.02 57.25
N ASP A 53 -8.85 -7.82 57.41
CA ASP A 53 -9.19 -6.65 56.62
C ASP A 53 -8.86 -6.85 55.13
N LYS A 54 -7.69 -7.41 54.81
CA LYS A 54 -7.30 -7.72 53.44
C LYS A 54 -8.23 -8.75 52.79
N SER A 55 -8.67 -9.75 53.54
CA SER A 55 -9.65 -10.73 53.06
C SER A 55 -11.01 -10.09 52.78
N ALA A 56 -11.46 -9.20 53.66
CA ALA A 56 -12.71 -8.46 53.48
C ALA A 56 -12.66 -7.55 52.25
N ASP A 57 -11.54 -6.84 52.04
CA ASP A 57 -11.31 -6.01 50.86
C ASP A 57 -11.37 -6.81 49.57
N LEU A 58 -10.70 -7.96 49.52
CA LEU A 58 -10.70 -8.85 48.35
C LEU A 58 -12.09 -9.40 48.05
N LYS A 59 -12.83 -9.83 49.09
CA LYS A 59 -14.24 -10.27 48.93
C LYS A 59 -15.13 -9.14 48.42
N ASN A 60 -14.93 -7.92 48.90
CA ASN A 60 -15.66 -6.74 48.43
C ASN A 60 -15.32 -6.42 46.96
N GLN A 61 -14.04 -6.45 46.58
CA GLN A 61 -13.63 -6.25 45.19
C GLN A 61 -14.21 -7.33 44.27
N LEU A 62 -14.22 -8.59 44.70
CA LEU A 62 -14.84 -9.69 43.95
C LEU A 62 -16.34 -9.43 43.75
N LYS A 63 -17.07 -9.08 44.81
CA LYS A 63 -18.49 -8.71 44.73
C LYS A 63 -18.73 -7.51 43.81
N GLN A 64 -17.86 -6.51 43.83
CA GLN A 64 -17.94 -5.37 42.92
C GLN A 64 -17.66 -5.78 41.46
N LEU A 65 -16.80 -6.75 41.21
CA LEU A 65 -16.56 -7.29 39.87
C LEU A 65 -17.76 -8.12 39.39
N GLU A 66 -18.33 -8.98 40.24
CA GLU A 66 -19.55 -9.74 39.95
C GLU A 66 -20.72 -8.81 39.59
N ASN A 67 -20.88 -7.73 40.36
CA ASN A 67 -21.88 -6.69 40.11
C ASN A 67 -21.47 -5.69 39.01
N ARG A 68 -20.28 -5.85 38.40
CA ARG A 68 -19.74 -4.96 37.35
C ARG A 68 -19.60 -3.49 37.78
N THR A 69 -19.50 -3.21 39.07
CA THR A 69 -19.32 -1.87 39.65
C THR A 69 -17.87 -1.55 40.00
N HIS A 70 -16.94 -2.51 39.86
CA HIS A 70 -15.54 -2.28 40.20
C HIS A 70 -14.95 -1.11 39.39
N PRO A 71 -14.32 -0.09 40.02
CA PRO A 71 -13.94 1.16 39.35
C PRO A 71 -13.05 0.97 38.12
N THR A 72 -12.08 0.05 38.19
CA THR A 72 -11.18 -0.24 37.05
C THR A 72 -11.93 -0.87 35.88
N TYR A 73 -12.88 -1.76 36.16
CA TYR A 73 -13.71 -2.39 35.12
C TYR A 73 -14.59 -1.35 34.44
N VAL A 74 -15.30 -0.52 35.23
CA VAL A 74 -16.19 0.53 34.72
C VAL A 74 -15.43 1.51 33.84
N LYS A 75 -14.22 1.92 34.26
CA LYS A 75 -13.33 2.77 33.44
C LYS A 75 -12.97 2.10 32.11
N GLY A 76 -12.59 0.83 32.14
CA GLY A 76 -12.27 0.06 30.93
C GLY A 76 -13.45 -0.03 29.95
N VAL A 77 -14.65 -0.33 30.47
CA VAL A 77 -15.88 -0.36 29.65
C VAL A 77 -16.19 1.00 29.05
N LYS A 78 -15.98 2.09 29.80
CA LYS A 78 -16.20 3.44 29.30
C LYS A 78 -15.26 3.76 28.13
N LEU A 79 -13.96 3.49 28.28
CA LEU A 79 -12.97 3.69 27.22
C LEU A 79 -13.29 2.85 25.98
N LEU A 80 -13.69 1.59 26.17
CA LEU A 80 -14.06 0.72 25.05
C LEU A 80 -15.27 1.25 24.27
N LYS A 81 -16.24 1.82 24.98
CA LYS A 81 -17.42 2.45 24.35
C LYS A 81 -17.04 3.72 23.59
N GLU A 82 -16.18 4.55 24.16
CA GLU A 82 -15.65 5.75 23.50
C GLU A 82 -14.90 5.35 22.21
N GLU A 83 -13.99 4.37 22.27
CA GLU A 83 -13.28 3.86 21.09
C GLU A 83 -14.24 3.27 20.04
N TYR A 84 -15.25 2.52 20.45
CA TYR A 84 -16.24 1.95 19.53
C TYR A 84 -16.98 3.04 18.77
N VAL A 85 -17.45 4.07 19.45
CA VAL A 85 -18.16 5.20 18.81
C VAL A 85 -17.23 5.95 17.87
N GLU A 86 -15.99 6.22 18.28
CA GLU A 86 -15.00 6.84 17.39
C GLU A 86 -14.70 6.00 16.15
N ARG A 87 -14.62 4.67 16.29
CA ARG A 87 -14.40 3.76 15.17
C ARG A 87 -15.58 3.76 14.21
N GLN A 88 -16.81 3.78 14.71
CA GLN A 88 -18.00 3.90 13.86
C GLN A 88 -17.98 5.21 13.07
N PHE A 89 -17.67 6.33 13.73
CA PHE A 89 -17.57 7.63 13.08
C PHE A 89 -16.48 7.67 12.00
N LYS A 90 -15.29 7.13 12.29
CA LYS A 90 -14.21 7.01 11.30
C LYS A 90 -14.62 6.17 10.11
N ASN A 91 -15.29 5.03 10.34
CA ASN A 91 -15.77 4.17 9.26
C ASN A 91 -16.80 4.87 8.37
N GLU A 92 -17.71 5.64 8.96
CA GLU A 92 -18.72 6.42 8.22
C GLU A 92 -18.06 7.49 7.33
N ILE A 93 -17.10 8.25 7.88
CA ILE A 93 -16.33 9.22 7.10
C ILE A 93 -15.55 8.53 5.98
N PHE A 94 -14.86 7.44 6.30
CA PHE A 94 -14.06 6.70 5.32
C PHE A 94 -14.93 6.22 4.16
N TYR A 95 -16.09 5.63 4.47
CA TYR A 95 -17.05 5.19 3.46
C TYR A 95 -17.53 6.36 2.58
N ALA A 96 -17.90 7.49 3.18
CA ALA A 96 -18.37 8.66 2.43
C ALA A 96 -17.29 9.21 1.49
N VAL A 97 -16.05 9.35 1.98
CA VAL A 97 -14.91 9.83 1.18
C VAL A 97 -14.61 8.86 0.04
N GLU A 98 -14.63 7.56 0.30
CA GLU A 98 -14.36 6.52 -0.69
C GLU A 98 -15.39 6.53 -1.81
N VAL A 99 -16.68 6.63 -1.46
CA VAL A 99 -17.78 6.75 -2.44
C VAL A 99 -17.60 8.00 -3.30
N GLU A 100 -17.28 9.14 -2.71
CA GLU A 100 -17.04 10.39 -3.46
C GLU A 100 -15.76 10.32 -4.30
N ARG A 101 -14.74 9.58 -3.88
CA ARG A 101 -13.55 9.31 -4.71
C ARG A 101 -13.93 8.53 -5.96
N ILE A 102 -14.62 7.40 -5.78
CA ILE A 102 -15.04 6.50 -6.86
C ILE A 102 -15.95 7.25 -7.85
N LYS A 103 -16.91 8.04 -7.37
CA LYS A 103 -17.78 8.83 -8.25
C LYS A 103 -17.00 9.82 -9.13
N ARG A 104 -16.03 10.52 -8.55
CA ARG A 104 -15.19 11.47 -9.29
C ARG A 104 -14.30 10.77 -10.32
N GLU A 105 -13.71 9.65 -9.94
CA GLU A 105 -12.89 8.84 -10.83
C GLU A 105 -13.73 8.33 -12.02
N HIS A 106 -14.92 7.79 -11.74
CA HIS A 106 -15.85 7.38 -12.77
C HIS A 106 -16.28 8.52 -13.70
N GLU A 107 -16.48 9.73 -13.17
CA GLU A 107 -16.79 10.91 -13.99
C GLU A 107 -15.64 11.28 -14.93
N ILE A 108 -14.41 11.31 -14.40
CA ILE A 108 -13.21 11.61 -15.18
C ILE A 108 -12.97 10.55 -16.26
N GLU A 109 -13.11 9.28 -15.91
CA GLU A 109 -12.97 8.16 -16.86
C GLU A 109 -13.99 8.27 -17.98
N ARG A 110 -15.25 8.55 -17.64
CA ARG A 110 -16.32 8.74 -18.61
C ARG A 110 -16.03 9.90 -19.55
N GLU A 111 -15.61 11.05 -19.01
CA GLU A 111 -15.27 12.23 -19.79
C GLU A 111 -14.04 11.98 -20.69
N THR A 112 -13.05 11.27 -20.20
CA THR A 112 -11.86 10.88 -20.97
C THR A 112 -12.24 9.97 -22.14
N ALA A 113 -13.10 8.98 -21.90
CA ALA A 113 -13.59 8.08 -22.95
C ALA A 113 -14.40 8.82 -24.04
N TYR A 114 -15.25 9.78 -23.65
CA TYR A 114 -15.96 10.63 -24.61
C TYR A 114 -15.01 11.49 -25.43
N ASN A 115 -14.06 12.16 -24.78
CA ASN A 115 -13.08 13.00 -25.47
C ASN A 115 -12.18 12.19 -26.42
N GLU A 116 -11.78 10.99 -26.02
CA GLU A 116 -10.99 10.09 -26.88
C GLU A 116 -11.78 9.63 -28.11
N PHE A 117 -13.07 9.32 -27.94
CA PHE A 117 -13.95 8.96 -29.04
C PHE A 117 -14.09 10.12 -30.03
N ASP A 118 -14.41 11.31 -29.55
CA ASP A 118 -14.55 12.52 -30.38
C ASP A 118 -13.24 12.88 -31.09
N GLN A 119 -12.11 12.71 -30.41
CA GLN A 119 -10.79 12.96 -30.99
C GLN A 119 -10.48 11.96 -32.11
N LYS A 120 -10.75 10.67 -31.91
CA LYS A 120 -10.59 9.64 -32.95
C LYS A 120 -11.51 9.89 -34.14
N GLU A 121 -12.74 10.35 -33.91
CA GLU A 121 -13.65 10.70 -34.99
C GLU A 121 -13.08 11.84 -35.85
N LYS A 122 -12.53 12.89 -35.22
CA LYS A 122 -11.88 13.99 -35.92
C LYS A 122 -10.63 13.53 -36.67
N GLU A 123 -9.77 12.76 -36.02
CA GLU A 123 -8.55 12.21 -36.62
C GLU A 123 -8.85 11.38 -37.89
N LEU A 124 -9.88 10.53 -37.85
CA LEU A 124 -10.28 9.74 -39.02
C LEU A 124 -10.75 10.61 -40.19
N LYS A 125 -11.49 11.69 -39.90
CA LYS A 125 -11.93 12.65 -40.93
C LYS A 125 -10.74 13.40 -41.52
N GLU A 126 -9.82 13.86 -40.69
CA GLU A 126 -8.61 14.56 -41.12
C GLU A 126 -7.69 13.67 -41.96
N ASN A 127 -7.47 12.42 -41.53
CA ASN A 127 -6.71 11.42 -42.30
C ASN A 127 -7.34 11.16 -43.67
N LEU A 128 -8.68 11.02 -43.74
CA LEU A 128 -9.36 10.83 -45.01
C LEU A 128 -9.21 12.04 -45.94
N ILE A 129 -9.27 13.26 -45.40
CA ILE A 129 -9.05 14.48 -46.19
C ILE A 129 -7.60 14.51 -46.70
N ALA A 130 -6.62 14.25 -45.84
CA ALA A 130 -5.21 14.22 -46.20
C ALA A 130 -4.93 13.19 -47.32
N ASP A 131 -5.48 11.98 -47.21
CA ASP A 131 -5.37 10.93 -48.24
C ASP A 131 -5.95 11.37 -49.60
N LEU A 132 -7.07 12.11 -49.58
CA LEU A 132 -7.71 12.61 -50.79
C LEU A 132 -6.91 13.77 -51.41
N GLU A 133 -6.36 14.65 -50.58
CA GLU A 133 -5.48 15.73 -51.04
C GLU A 133 -4.17 15.21 -51.62
N GLU A 134 -3.56 14.20 -51.01
CA GLU A 134 -2.37 13.53 -51.54
C GLU A 134 -2.67 12.86 -52.89
N LYS A 135 -3.78 12.12 -52.99
CA LYS A 135 -4.21 11.53 -54.27
C LYS A 135 -4.44 12.59 -55.34
N ARG A 136 -5.07 13.72 -55.00
CA ARG A 136 -5.25 14.85 -55.92
C ARG A 136 -3.90 15.37 -56.40
N LYS A 137 -2.96 15.59 -55.48
CA LYS A 137 -1.59 16.06 -55.78
C LYS A 137 -0.82 15.09 -56.67
N ILE A 138 -0.96 13.77 -56.44
CA ILE A 138 -0.34 12.74 -57.29
C ILE A 138 -0.91 12.79 -58.70
N ILE A 139 -2.24 12.88 -58.85
CA ILE A 139 -2.88 12.98 -60.17
C ILE A 139 -2.46 14.26 -60.89
N GLU A 140 -2.41 15.40 -60.19
CA GLU A 140 -1.93 16.67 -60.75
C GLU A 140 -0.47 16.56 -61.21
N ALA A 141 0.40 15.94 -60.41
CA ALA A 141 1.81 15.72 -60.77
C ALA A 141 1.98 14.76 -61.96
N GLU A 142 1.19 13.68 -62.02
CA GLU A 142 1.17 12.75 -63.16
C GLU A 142 0.67 13.44 -64.44
N ARG A 143 -0.37 14.29 -64.34
CA ARG A 143 -0.85 15.11 -65.46
C ARG A 143 0.25 16.06 -65.96
N ASP A 144 0.87 16.82 -65.06
CA ASP A 144 1.95 17.76 -65.41
C ASP A 144 3.12 17.02 -66.07
N SER A 145 3.47 15.83 -65.59
CA SER A 145 4.50 14.99 -66.21
C SER A 145 4.10 14.51 -67.62
N MET A 146 2.81 14.24 -67.86
CA MET A 146 2.30 13.79 -69.17
C MET A 146 2.25 14.94 -70.18
N ASP A 147 1.86 16.14 -69.76
CA ASP A 147 1.83 17.33 -70.61
C ASP A 147 3.26 17.69 -71.09
N VAL A 148 4.26 17.61 -70.20
CA VAL A 148 5.68 17.83 -70.52
C VAL A 148 6.25 16.77 -71.47
N THR A 149 5.81 15.52 -71.36
CA THR A 149 6.26 14.42 -72.25
C THR A 149 5.53 14.39 -73.60
N THR A 150 4.32 14.93 -73.68
CA THR A 150 3.54 15.01 -74.92
C THR A 150 4.11 16.05 -75.88
N ASP A 151 4.46 17.25 -75.38
CA ASP A 151 5.11 18.31 -76.18
C ASP A 151 6.48 17.87 -76.76
N THR A 152 7.15 16.90 -76.14
CA THR A 152 8.43 16.35 -76.64
C THR A 152 8.26 15.17 -77.59
N MET A 153 7.14 14.45 -77.54
CA MET A 153 6.86 13.31 -78.43
C MET A 153 6.33 13.72 -79.81
N ASP A 154 5.67 14.88 -79.93
CA ASP A 154 5.21 15.41 -81.22
C ASP A 154 6.36 15.89 -82.14
N ILE A 155 7.59 16.00 -81.62
CA ILE A 155 8.80 16.31 -82.41
C ILE A 155 9.47 15.04 -82.98
N LEU A 156 9.08 13.86 -82.50
CA LEU A 156 9.63 12.58 -82.97
C LEU A 156 8.54 11.71 -83.60
N GLN A 157 7.81 12.26 -84.58
CA GLN A 157 7.06 11.46 -85.55
C GLN A 157 8.07 10.62 -86.36
N ASN A 158 8.42 9.46 -85.80
CA ASN A 158 9.35 8.50 -86.37
C ASN A 158 8.88 8.06 -87.78
N PRO A 159 9.74 8.12 -88.82
CA PRO A 159 9.42 7.55 -90.11
C PRO A 159 9.28 6.03 -90.00
N ILE A 160 8.11 5.51 -90.37
CA ILE A 160 7.78 4.08 -90.34
C ILE A 160 8.72 3.33 -91.31
N ARG A 161 9.69 2.60 -90.76
CA ARG A 161 10.46 1.61 -91.53
C ARG A 161 9.78 0.25 -91.41
N LYS A 162 9.30 -0.28 -92.54
CA LYS A 162 8.59 -1.56 -92.64
C LYS A 162 9.48 -2.71 -92.16
N LEU A 163 9.14 -3.36 -91.06
CA LEU A 163 9.75 -4.61 -90.64
C LEU A 163 9.09 -5.78 -91.40
N ARG A 164 9.88 -6.62 -92.09
CA ARG A 164 9.38 -7.84 -92.73
C ARG A 164 8.86 -8.80 -91.66
N ARG A 165 7.61 -9.25 -91.83
CA ARG A 165 6.98 -10.26 -90.97
C ARG A 165 7.70 -11.59 -91.13
N ARG A 166 8.17 -12.19 -90.03
CA ARG A 166 8.37 -13.64 -89.94
C ARG A 166 7.12 -14.25 -89.33
N ALA A 167 6.60 -15.28 -90.00
CA ALA A 167 5.51 -16.11 -89.50
C ALA A 167 6.07 -17.13 -88.49
N LYS A 168 5.25 -17.38 -87.44
CA LYS A 168 5.38 -18.41 -86.39
C LYS A 168 6.54 -18.18 -85.39
N ASP A 169 6.38 -18.33 -84.07
CA ASP A 169 5.60 -19.31 -83.32
C ASP A 169 5.01 -18.79 -82.00
N THR A 170 3.98 -19.52 -81.59
CA THR A 170 3.24 -19.53 -80.34
C THR A 170 4.08 -19.93 -79.12
N SER A 171 3.94 -19.27 -77.97
CA SER A 171 3.62 -19.85 -76.64
C SER A 171 3.92 -18.84 -75.48
N PRO A 172 3.35 -19.04 -74.29
CA PRO A 172 2.92 -17.97 -73.38
C PRO A 172 3.95 -17.57 -72.31
N ALA A 173 3.87 -16.28 -71.94
CA ALA A 173 4.12 -15.67 -70.62
C ALA A 173 5.47 -15.95 -69.89
N PRO A 174 6.32 -14.91 -69.70
CA PRO A 174 7.15 -14.83 -68.51
C PRO A 174 6.35 -14.18 -67.36
N GLU A 175 6.31 -14.88 -66.23
CA GLU A 175 5.67 -14.42 -64.99
C GLU A 175 6.15 -13.01 -64.57
N PRO A 176 5.25 -12.08 -64.22
CA PRO A 176 5.66 -10.87 -63.54
C PRO A 176 6.07 -11.23 -62.11
N LYS A 177 7.35 -10.99 -61.77
CA LYS A 177 7.85 -10.88 -60.40
C LYS A 177 6.89 -9.97 -59.61
N ARG A 178 5.98 -10.58 -58.85
CA ARG A 178 5.07 -9.86 -57.96
C ARG A 178 5.91 -9.13 -56.94
N ARG A 179 5.68 -7.83 -56.88
CA ARG A 179 6.25 -6.87 -55.95
C ARG A 179 6.09 -7.43 -54.53
N LYS A 180 7.20 -7.51 -53.80
CA LYS A 180 7.18 -7.60 -52.34
C LYS A 180 6.69 -6.25 -51.81
N THR A 181 5.39 -6.09 -51.66
CA THR A 181 4.77 -4.99 -50.91
C THR A 181 3.49 -5.49 -50.25
N SER A 182 3.68 -6.31 -49.23
CA SER A 182 2.81 -6.29 -48.06
C SER A 182 3.71 -6.48 -46.85
N ILE A 183 4.35 -5.39 -46.43
CA ILE A 183 4.89 -5.34 -45.08
C ILE A 183 3.64 -5.30 -44.20
N SER A 184 3.28 -6.49 -43.74
CA SER A 184 2.39 -6.73 -42.63
C SER A 184 2.59 -5.65 -41.57
N GLN A 185 1.50 -5.05 -41.13
CA GLN A 185 1.38 -4.45 -39.79
C GLN A 185 1.59 -5.59 -38.77
N GLN A 186 2.83 -6.08 -38.67
CA GLN A 186 3.26 -6.87 -37.53
C GLN A 186 3.39 -5.87 -36.41
N LEU A 187 2.47 -5.95 -35.45
CA LEU A 187 2.64 -5.34 -34.13
C LEU A 187 4.05 -5.69 -33.67
N LYS A 188 4.90 -4.67 -33.57
CA LYS A 188 6.30 -4.84 -33.19
C LYS A 188 6.31 -5.04 -31.67
N PHE A 189 6.39 -6.29 -31.24
CA PHE A 189 6.43 -6.66 -29.82
C PHE A 189 7.81 -6.45 -29.16
N GLN A 190 8.79 -5.98 -29.93
CA GLN A 190 10.12 -5.67 -29.44
C GLN A 190 10.26 -4.16 -29.30
N LEU A 191 10.59 -3.74 -28.08
CA LEU A 191 11.02 -2.37 -27.81
C LEU A 191 12.23 -2.03 -28.69
N THR A 192 12.29 -0.79 -29.14
CA THR A 192 13.48 -0.24 -29.79
C THR A 192 14.59 -0.06 -28.78
N GLU A 193 15.85 -0.13 -29.23
CA GLU A 193 17.02 0.19 -28.38
C GLU A 193 16.88 1.54 -27.68
N ASP A 194 16.22 2.53 -28.28
CA ASP A 194 16.00 3.84 -27.66
C ASP A 194 15.05 3.76 -26.46
N GLU A 195 13.93 3.04 -26.58
CA GLU A 195 12.97 2.80 -25.47
C GLU A 195 13.62 1.99 -24.34
N ILE A 196 14.39 0.95 -24.70
CA ILE A 196 15.15 0.15 -23.73
C ILE A 196 16.14 1.04 -22.96
N ASN A 197 16.86 1.92 -23.67
CA ASN A 197 17.83 2.82 -23.06
C ASN A 197 17.18 3.89 -22.19
N GLU A 198 15.99 4.37 -22.53
CA GLU A 198 15.23 5.32 -21.72
C GLU A 198 14.75 4.67 -20.41
N ASP A 199 14.19 3.47 -20.49
CA ASP A 199 13.75 2.72 -19.30
C ASP A 199 14.93 2.35 -18.40
N LEU A 200 16.07 1.95 -18.99
CA LEU A 200 17.30 1.71 -18.24
C LEU A 200 17.82 2.97 -17.52
N ARG A 201 17.65 4.16 -18.11
CA ARG A 201 17.97 5.43 -17.42
C ARG A 201 17.05 5.64 -16.23
N LYS A 202 15.73 5.46 -16.39
CA LYS A 202 14.75 5.61 -15.30
C LYS A 202 15.02 4.61 -14.16
N ILE A 203 15.31 3.35 -14.49
CA ILE A 203 15.66 2.33 -13.51
C ILE A 203 16.95 2.69 -12.76
N ASN A 204 17.97 3.19 -13.46
CA ASN A 204 19.23 3.60 -12.85
C ASN A 204 19.11 4.89 -12.03
N GLU A 205 18.24 5.82 -12.41
CA GLU A 205 17.93 7.04 -11.67
C GLU A 205 17.26 6.70 -10.33
N VAL A 206 16.20 5.86 -10.36
CA VAL A 206 15.53 5.37 -9.15
C VAL A 206 16.47 4.48 -8.29
N SER A 207 17.35 3.71 -8.92
CA SER A 207 18.34 2.88 -8.20
C SER A 207 19.46 3.72 -7.59
N ALA A 208 19.89 4.80 -8.23
CA ALA A 208 20.86 5.76 -7.67
C ALA A 208 20.24 6.56 -6.51
N GLU A 209 18.96 6.90 -6.61
CA GLU A 209 18.21 7.52 -5.51
C GLU A 209 18.03 6.59 -4.31
N ARG A 210 17.97 5.27 -4.53
CA ARG A 210 17.95 4.26 -3.45
C ARG A 210 19.34 3.98 -2.87
N SER A 211 20.38 3.95 -3.71
CA SER A 211 21.76 3.71 -3.26
C SER A 211 22.36 4.88 -2.48
N SER A 212 21.84 6.10 -2.65
CA SER A 212 22.25 7.29 -1.89
C SER A 212 21.65 7.38 -0.48
N LYS A 213 20.74 6.47 -0.08
CA LYS A 213 20.12 6.45 1.26
C LYS A 213 20.61 5.32 2.19
N VAL A 214 21.63 4.54 1.80
CA VAL A 214 22.08 3.36 2.60
C VAL A 214 23.38 3.61 3.39
N ASN A 215 23.93 4.82 3.39
CA ASN A 215 25.03 5.21 4.29
C ASN A 215 24.56 6.21 5.35
N ASP A 216 23.75 5.78 6.31
CA ASP A 216 23.94 6.13 7.73
C ASP A 216 23.06 5.25 8.61
N ASN A 217 23.62 4.79 9.73
CA ASN A 217 22.98 3.84 10.65
C ASN A 217 22.08 4.55 11.68
N SER A 218 21.09 3.78 12.14
CA SER A 218 20.24 3.89 13.34
C SER A 218 18.90 4.66 13.27
N GLU A 219 17.84 3.85 13.39
CA GLU A 219 16.54 4.07 14.03
C GLU A 219 15.47 4.91 13.31
N GLU A 220 14.74 4.18 12.46
CA GLU A 220 13.27 4.11 12.38
C GLU A 220 12.49 5.42 12.33
N SER A 221 12.44 5.98 11.12
CA SER A 221 11.22 6.56 10.55
C SER A 221 11.32 6.56 9.03
N SER A 222 10.64 5.62 8.38
CA SER A 222 10.09 5.86 7.04
C SER A 222 8.95 4.92 6.77
N SER A 223 7.80 5.56 6.64
CA SER A 223 6.62 5.10 5.95
C SER A 223 6.93 4.52 4.58
N GLU A 224 6.14 3.49 4.26
CA GLU A 224 5.75 3.02 2.93
C GLU A 224 6.62 1.93 2.27
N ILE A 225 5.98 0.77 2.16
CA ILE A 225 6.35 -0.43 1.41
C ILE A 225 7.34 -1.37 2.15
N SER A 226 6.91 -1.90 3.29
CA SER A 226 7.35 -3.21 3.80
C SER A 226 6.40 -3.71 4.88
N ASN A 227 5.35 -4.44 4.48
CA ASN A 227 4.67 -5.43 5.33
C ASN A 227 4.24 -6.64 4.46
N SER A 228 5.13 -7.07 3.56
CA SER A 228 4.96 -8.30 2.77
C SER A 228 5.66 -9.51 3.42
N SER A 229 6.00 -9.44 4.71
CA SER A 229 6.65 -10.55 5.42
C SER A 229 5.66 -11.62 5.89
N ASP A 230 4.38 -11.28 5.98
CA ASP A 230 3.32 -12.16 6.52
C ASP A 230 2.35 -12.69 5.44
N ILE A 231 2.66 -12.50 4.15
CA ILE A 231 1.83 -12.99 3.05
C ILE A 231 2.53 -14.17 2.37
N ARG A 232 2.00 -15.38 2.55
CA ARG A 232 2.50 -16.57 1.84
C ARG A 232 1.42 -17.62 1.62
N VAL A 233 1.60 -18.47 0.61
CA VAL A 233 0.66 -19.53 0.25
C VAL A 233 1.31 -20.89 0.47
N GLU A 234 0.66 -21.77 1.23
CA GLU A 234 1.15 -23.12 1.52
C GLU A 234 -0.02 -24.11 1.52
N ASN A 235 0.13 -25.26 0.85
CA ASN A 235 -0.87 -26.33 0.78
C ASN A 235 -2.30 -25.83 0.40
N GLY A 236 -2.39 -24.86 -0.51
CA GLY A 236 -3.66 -24.29 -0.97
C GLY A 236 -4.35 -23.35 0.03
N LYS A 237 -3.64 -22.90 1.07
CA LYS A 237 -4.12 -21.93 2.07
C LYS A 237 -3.29 -20.65 2.01
N LEU A 238 -3.95 -19.50 2.15
CA LEU A 238 -3.33 -18.18 2.23
C LEU A 238 -3.04 -17.84 3.69
N TYR A 239 -1.81 -17.49 4.00
CA TYR A 239 -1.41 -16.90 5.28
C TYR A 239 -1.39 -15.38 5.13
N TYR A 240 -2.18 -14.69 5.95
CA TYR A 240 -2.28 -13.22 5.99
C TYR A 240 -2.66 -12.79 7.41
N GLU A 241 -2.07 -11.71 7.91
CA GLU A 241 -2.36 -11.16 9.26
C GLU A 241 -2.32 -12.20 10.40
N LYS A 242 -1.40 -13.17 10.34
CA LYS A 242 -1.27 -14.27 11.33
C LYS A 242 -2.43 -15.28 11.34
N TYR A 243 -3.28 -15.26 10.33
CA TYR A 243 -4.36 -16.23 10.15
C TYR A 243 -4.21 -17.01 8.85
N TRP A 244 -4.73 -18.25 8.85
CA TRP A 244 -4.83 -19.10 7.67
C TRP A 244 -6.23 -19.04 7.07
N TYR A 245 -6.31 -18.68 5.80
CA TYR A 245 -7.53 -18.64 5.02
C TYR A 245 -7.54 -19.84 4.05
N GLY A 246 -8.60 -20.65 4.12
CA GLY A 246 -8.80 -21.77 3.18
C GLY A 246 -9.33 -21.27 1.84
N SER A 247 -8.84 -21.84 0.74
CA SER A 247 -9.42 -21.62 -0.59
C SER A 247 -10.92 -21.95 -0.59
N LEU A 248 -11.75 -20.98 -1.00
CA LEU A 248 -13.19 -21.15 -1.21
C LEU A 248 -13.54 -21.79 -2.56
N PHE A 249 -12.53 -22.09 -3.40
CA PHE A 249 -12.74 -22.77 -4.67
C PHE A 249 -12.58 -24.28 -4.47
N LYS A 250 -13.71 -24.97 -4.36
CA LYS A 250 -13.80 -26.41 -4.66
C LYS A 250 -13.68 -26.56 -6.17
N SER A 251 -12.64 -27.27 -6.63
CA SER A 251 -12.69 -27.99 -7.91
C SER A 251 -13.57 -29.23 -7.79
#